data_AF-A0AAU0BBE4-F1
#
_entry.id   AF-A0AAU0BBE4-F1
#
_cell.length_a   1.000
_cell.length_b   1.000
_cell.length_c   1.000
_cell.angle_alpha   90.00
_cell.angle_beta   90.00
_cell.angle_gamma   90.00
#
_symmetry.space_group_name_H-M   'P 1'
#
loop_
_entity.id
_entity.type
_entity.pdbx_description
1 polymer ?
#
loop_
_entity_poly.entity_id
_entity_poly.type
_entity_poly.pdbx_seq_one_letter_code
_entity_poly.pdbx_strand_id
1 'polypeptide(L)' 'MPTLRLRGRWLEQLGFVIGSKLDIRMRDGELVVSLARKD' A
#
# COMPACT_ATOMS: atom_id res chain seq x y z
N MET A 1 -14.59 -10.50 8.89
CA MET A 1 -13.33 -9.76 9.11
C MET A 1 -13.38 -8.45 8.35
N PRO A 2 -12.92 -7.33 8.92
CA PRO A 2 -12.81 -6.08 8.18
C PRO A 2 -11.74 -6.20 7.11
N THR A 3 -12.09 -5.81 5.87
CA THR A 3 -11.20 -5.92 4.71
C THR A 3 -11.30 -4.67 3.86
N LEU A 4 -10.15 -4.07 3.53
CA LEU A 4 -10.03 -3.01 2.54
C LEU A 4 -9.46 -3.59 1.24
N ARG A 5 -10.02 -3.20 0.09
CA ARG A 5 -9.53 -3.68 -1.20
C ARG A 5 -9.28 -2.54 -2.17
N LEU A 6 -8.02 -2.37 -2.53
CA LEU A 6 -7.55 -1.44 -3.55
C LEU A 6 -7.48 -2.17 -4.90
N ARG A 7 -7.93 -1.53 -5.99
CA ARG A 7 -7.92 -2.10 -7.35
C ARG A 7 -7.66 -1.02 -8.39
N GLY A 8 -7.09 -1.43 -9.53
CA GLY A 8 -6.90 -0.61 -10.73
C GLY A 8 -5.44 -0.44 -11.11
N ARG A 9 -5.20 -0.02 -12.37
CA ARG A 9 -3.84 0.19 -12.92
C ARG A 9 -3.02 1.24 -12.19
N TRP A 10 -3.68 2.15 -11.46
CA TRP A 10 -3.02 3.19 -10.68
C TRP A 10 -2.06 2.60 -9.62
N LEU A 11 -2.36 1.41 -9.08
CA LEU A 11 -1.47 0.72 -8.14
C LEU A 11 -0.14 0.39 -8.80
N GLU A 12 -0.18 -0.23 -9.98
CA GLU A 12 1.02 -0.55 -10.77
C GLU A 12 1.75 0.72 -11.23
N GLN A 13 1.01 1.76 -11.63
CA GLN A 13 1.58 3.06 -12.04
C GLN A 13 2.31 3.77 -10.89
N LEU A 14 1.88 3.55 -9.64
CA LEU A 14 2.57 4.02 -8.43
C LEU A 14 3.69 3.07 -7.97
N GLY A 15 3.93 1.97 -8.69
CA GLY A 15 4.99 0.99 -8.38
C GLY A 15 4.59 -0.13 -7.42
N PHE A 16 3.31 -0.23 -7.04
CA PHE A 16 2.80 -1.38 -6.29
C PHE A 16 2.65 -2.57 -7.22
N VAL A 17 3.55 -3.55 -7.09
CA VAL A 17 3.51 -4.80 -7.84
C VAL A 17 3.28 -5.98 -6.90
N ILE A 18 2.79 -7.09 -7.46
CA ILE A 18 2.62 -8.32 -6.68
C ILE A 18 3.99 -8.75 -6.13
N GLY A 19 4.04 -9.07 -4.83
CA GLY A 19 5.28 -9.42 -4.14
C GLY A 19 6.04 -8.23 -3.54
N SER A 20 5.61 -6.98 -3.76
CA SER A 20 6.15 -5.82 -3.05
C SER A 20 5.89 -5.93 -1.55
N LYS A 21 6.92 -5.70 -0.74
CA LYS A 21 6.76 -5.49 0.71
C LYS A 21 6.17 -4.09 0.92
N LEU A 22 5.10 -4.02 1.69
CA LEU A 22 4.41 -2.76 2.00
C LEU A 22 4.72 -2.32 3.43
N ASP A 23 4.81 -1.01 3.60
CA ASP A 23 4.76 -0.33 4.89
C ASP A 23 3.34 0.22 5.08
N ILE A 24 2.68 -0.22 6.15
CA ILE A 24 1.29 0.16 6.46
C ILE A 24 1.29 0.82 7.84
N ARG A 25 0.88 2.08 7.91
CA ARG A 25 0.86 2.87 9.14
C ARG A 25 -0.41 3.68 9.26
N MET A 26 -0.76 4.02 10.50
CA MET A 26 -1.80 4.99 10.80
C MET A 26 -1.16 6.35 11.07
N ARG A 27 -1.77 7.42 10.55
CA ARG A 27 -1.37 8.80 10.85
C ARG A 27 -2.62 9.68 10.86
N ASP A 28 -2.89 10.35 11.98
CA ASP A 28 -3.98 11.34 12.10
C ASP A 28 -5.36 10.84 11.58
N GLY A 29 -5.68 9.56 11.82
CA GLY A 29 -6.93 8.93 11.35
C GLY A 29 -6.87 8.38 9.92
N GLU A 30 -5.76 8.59 9.20
CA GLU A 30 -5.52 8.08 7.85
C GLU A 30 -4.77 6.74 7.90
N LEU A 31 -5.17 5.81 7.04
CA LEU A 31 -4.40 4.60 6.73
C LEU A 31 -3.46 4.89 5.56
N VAL A 32 -2.17 4.99 5.87
CA VAL A 32 -1.13 5.27 4.87
C VAL A 32 -0.49 3.95 4.45
N VAL A 33 -0.50 3.69 3.14
CA VAL A 33 0.14 2.53 2.53
C VAL A 33 1.25 3.01 1.61
N SER A 34 2.46 2.51 1.82
CA SER A 34 3.65 2.88 1.05
C SER A 34 4.45 1.64 0.68
N LEU A 35 5.32 1.76 -0.33
CA LEU A 35 6.32 0.73 -0.61
C LEU A 35 7.37 0.75 0.50
N ALA A 36 7.76 -0.42 0.99
CA ALA A 36 8.87 -0.53 1.92
C ALA A 36 10.16 -0.04 1.23
N ARG A 37 10.97 0.75 1.92
CA ARG A 37 12.30 1.11 1.44
C ARG A 37 13.17 -0.14 1.41
N LYS A 38 14.01 -0.26 0.38
CA LYS A 38 15.11 -1.23 0.41
C LYS A 38 16.17 -0.67 1.35
N ASP A 39 16.56 -1.49 2.31
CA ASP A 39 17.72 -1.23 3.16
C ASP A 39 19.01 -1.16 2.32
#